data_AF-A0A661UI69-F1
#
_entry.id   AF-A0A661UI69-F1
#
_cell.length_a   1.000
_cell.length_b   1.000
_cell.length_c   1.000
_cell.angle_alpha   90.00
_cell.angle_beta   90.00
_cell.angle_gamma   90.00
#
_symmetry.space_group_name_H-M   'P 1'
#
loop_
_entity.id
_entity.type
_entity.pdbx_description
1 polymer ?
#
loop_
_entity_poly.entity_id
_entity_poly.type
_entity_poly.pdbx_seq_one_letter_code
_entity_poly.pdbx_strand_id
1 'polypeptide(L)'
;MAKSYEELKKEYENSVEKTISRFPERKNKFLTVSDKEVKRLYTNEDTNNINYTEQIGFPGIYPFTRGVQPTMYRGRLWTMRQYAGFGNAEESNRRYKFLLQKGQTGLSIAFDLPTQMGYDSDHPMSEGEVGKVGVAIDSLADMEVLFDGIPLDKVST
;
A
#
# COMPACT_ATOMS: atom_id res chain seq x y z
N MET A 1 -19.00 -17.04 39.88
CA MET A 1 -17.71 -17.50 39.31
C MET A 1 -17.72 -17.16 37.83
N ALA A 2 -16.57 -16.78 37.26
CA ALA A 2 -16.48 -16.56 35.81
C ALA A 2 -16.66 -17.91 35.08
N LYS A 3 -17.43 -17.91 33.98
CA LYS A 3 -17.60 -19.08 33.12
C LYS A 3 -16.25 -19.48 32.51
N SER A 4 -16.02 -20.78 32.33
CA SER A 4 -14.84 -21.26 31.62
C SER A 4 -14.93 -20.95 30.12
N TYR A 5 -13.79 -21.00 29.43
CA TYR A 5 -13.74 -20.80 27.99
C TYR A 5 -14.64 -21.77 27.22
N GLU A 6 -14.62 -23.06 27.58
CA GLU A 6 -15.45 -24.09 26.95
C GLU A 6 -16.95 -23.87 27.16
N GLU A 7 -17.33 -23.42 28.36
CA GLU A 7 -18.73 -23.08 28.66
C GLU A 7 -19.23 -21.92 27.79
N LEU A 8 -18.41 -20.87 27.63
CA LEU A 8 -18.73 -19.72 26.78
C LEU A 8 -18.76 -20.09 25.29
N LYS A 9 -17.82 -20.91 24.84
CA LYS A 9 -17.76 -21.38 23.45
C LYS A 9 -19.01 -22.19 23.10
N LYS A 10 -19.40 -23.12 23.98
CA LYS A 10 -20.62 -23.92 23.78
C LYS A 10 -21.88 -23.08 23.80
N GLU A 11 -21.97 -22.11 24.70
CA GLU A 11 -23.08 -21.15 24.73
C GLU A 11 -23.19 -20.34 23.43
N TYR A 12 -22.04 -19.91 22.89
CA TYR A 12 -21.96 -19.24 21.60
C TYR A 12 -22.43 -20.14 20.45
N GLU A 13 -21.92 -21.36 20.36
CA GLU A 13 -22.30 -22.34 19.32
C GLU A 13 -23.80 -22.60 19.33
N ASN A 14 -24.39 -22.83 20.52
CA ASN A 14 -25.83 -23.01 20.68
C ASN A 14 -26.63 -21.78 20.21
N SER A 15 -26.14 -20.57 20.52
CA SER A 15 -26.78 -19.33 20.08
C SER A 15 -26.72 -19.16 18.56
N VAL A 16 -25.61 -19.56 17.95
CA VAL A 16 -25.42 -19.51 16.49
C VAL A 16 -26.38 -20.48 15.81
N GLU A 17 -26.47 -21.73 16.27
CA GLU A 17 -27.40 -22.73 15.71
C GLU A 17 -28.86 -22.27 15.78
N LYS A 18 -29.27 -21.75 16.95
CA LYS A 18 -30.60 -21.16 17.14
C LYS A 18 -30.88 -20.01 16.18
N THR A 19 -29.87 -19.21 15.85
CA THR A 19 -30.02 -18.08 14.93
C THR A 19 -30.07 -18.56 13.48
N ILE A 20 -29.16 -19.44 13.06
CA ILE A 20 -29.08 -19.96 11.68
C ILE A 20 -30.35 -20.74 11.31
N SER A 21 -30.96 -21.46 12.27
CA SER A 21 -32.23 -22.16 12.03
C SER A 21 -33.41 -21.23 11.71
N ARG A 22 -33.36 -19.97 12.18
CA ARG A 22 -34.38 -18.95 11.88
C ARG A 22 -33.98 -18.08 10.69
N PHE A 23 -32.70 -17.76 10.60
CA PHE A 23 -32.11 -16.83 9.64
C PHE A 23 -30.79 -17.41 9.13
N PRO A 24 -30.81 -18.13 7.99
CA PRO A 24 -29.60 -18.73 7.46
C PRO A 24 -28.59 -17.66 7.03
N GLU A 25 -27.32 -18.03 7.06
CA GLU A 25 -26.26 -17.16 6.55
C GLU A 25 -26.37 -16.98 5.04
N ARG A 26 -25.83 -15.87 4.53
CA ARG A 26 -25.91 -15.49 3.11
C ARG A 26 -25.19 -16.46 2.17
N LYS A 27 -24.20 -17.20 2.69
CA LYS A 27 -23.37 -18.16 1.95
C LYS A 27 -23.04 -19.33 2.85
N ASN A 28 -22.88 -20.50 2.24
CA ASN A 28 -22.41 -21.70 2.94
C ASN A 28 -20.92 -21.59 3.34
N LYS A 29 -20.12 -20.86 2.55
CA LYS A 29 -18.72 -20.56 2.85
C LYS A 29 -18.43 -19.09 2.58
N PHE A 30 -17.65 -18.50 3.48
CA PHE A 30 -17.11 -17.17 3.30
C PHE A 30 -15.65 -17.30 2.87
N LEU A 31 -15.32 -16.78 1.69
CA LEU A 31 -13.98 -16.83 1.13
C LEU A 31 -13.42 -15.42 1.03
N THR A 32 -12.10 -15.30 1.23
CA THR A 32 -11.33 -14.13 0.80
C THR A 32 -11.27 -14.07 -0.74
N VAL A 33 -10.79 -12.95 -1.29
CA VAL A 33 -10.55 -12.80 -2.74
C VAL A 33 -9.47 -13.74 -3.30
N SER A 34 -8.71 -14.40 -2.41
CA SER A 34 -7.68 -15.40 -2.76
C SER A 34 -8.14 -16.82 -2.41
N ASP A 35 -9.46 -17.05 -2.36
CA ASP A 35 -10.11 -18.34 -2.12
C ASP A 35 -9.80 -19.02 -0.78
N LYS A 36 -9.25 -18.28 0.20
CA LYS A 36 -9.09 -18.79 1.57
C LYS A 36 -10.40 -18.73 2.34
N GLU A 37 -10.79 -19.84 2.94
CA GLU A 37 -11.99 -19.91 3.79
C GLU A 37 -11.81 -19.13 5.09
N VAL A 38 -12.82 -18.32 5.42
CA VAL A 38 -12.87 -17.45 6.60
C VAL A 38 -13.86 -18.04 7.58
N LYS A 39 -13.37 -18.42 8.76
CA LYS A 39 -14.21 -18.92 9.86
C LYS A 39 -15.13 -17.80 10.37
N ARG A 40 -16.28 -18.19 10.93
CA ARG A 40 -17.21 -17.25 11.59
C ARG A 40 -16.56 -16.48 12.74
N LEU A 41 -15.66 -17.15 13.46
CA LEU A 41 -14.95 -16.63 14.62
C LEU A 41 -13.55 -17.23 14.65
N TYR A 42 -12.55 -16.40 14.99
CA TYR A 42 -11.19 -16.83 15.33
C TYR A 42 -10.96 -16.57 16.82
N THR A 43 -10.33 -17.52 17.49
CA THR A 43 -10.11 -17.55 18.93
C THR A 43 -8.63 -17.80 19.24
N ASN A 44 -8.27 -17.89 20.51
CA ASN A 44 -6.92 -18.30 20.91
C ASN A 44 -6.55 -19.69 20.37
N GLU A 45 -7.51 -20.62 20.21
CA GLU A 45 -7.28 -21.95 19.63
C GLU A 45 -6.70 -21.87 18.21
N ASP A 46 -7.12 -20.88 17.42
CA ASP A 46 -6.67 -20.69 16.04
C ASP A 46 -5.24 -20.14 15.95
N THR A 47 -4.69 -19.68 17.08
CA THR A 47 -3.34 -19.13 17.18
C THR A 47 -2.37 -20.03 17.95
N ASN A 48 -2.85 -21.13 18.56
CA ASN A 48 -2.04 -22.04 19.36
C ASN A 48 -0.87 -22.67 18.59
N ASN A 49 -1.00 -22.84 17.27
CA ASN A 49 0.04 -23.43 16.42
C ASN A 49 1.07 -22.41 15.90
N ILE A 50 0.93 -21.13 16.28
CA ILE A 50 1.87 -20.08 15.85
C ILE A 50 3.05 -20.05 16.82
N ASN A 51 4.23 -20.42 16.34
CA ASN A 51 5.46 -20.26 17.11
C ASN A 51 5.83 -18.78 17.16
N TYR A 52 5.71 -18.16 18.34
CA TYR A 52 5.97 -16.73 18.49
C TYR A 52 7.39 -16.35 18.05
N THR A 53 8.42 -17.08 18.47
CA THR A 53 9.81 -16.70 18.20
C THR A 53 10.23 -16.91 16.75
N GLU A 54 9.61 -17.87 16.05
CA GLU A 54 9.96 -18.20 14.66
C GLU A 54 9.08 -17.50 13.62
N GLN A 55 7.80 -17.26 13.93
CA GLN A 55 6.82 -16.76 12.97
C GLN A 55 6.35 -15.32 13.24
N ILE A 56 6.45 -14.84 14.49
CA ILE A 56 5.97 -13.49 14.88
C ILE A 56 7.14 -12.57 15.22
N GLY A 57 7.92 -12.92 16.23
CA GLY A 57 9.11 -12.20 16.68
C GLY A 57 8.84 -10.78 17.18
N PHE A 58 9.94 -10.02 17.26
CA PHE A 58 9.95 -8.61 17.63
C PHE A 58 10.23 -7.74 16.39
N PRO A 59 9.70 -6.49 16.32
CA PRO A 59 10.01 -5.59 15.22
C PRO A 59 11.52 -5.33 15.13
N GLY A 60 12.06 -5.26 13.92
CA GLY A 60 13.51 -5.06 13.68
C GLY A 60 14.37 -6.32 13.87
N ILE A 61 13.78 -7.48 14.16
CA ILE A 61 14.48 -8.76 14.30
C ILE A 61 13.78 -9.79 13.40
N TYR A 62 14.54 -10.66 12.73
CA TYR A 62 13.98 -11.77 11.95
C TYR A 62 12.95 -12.54 12.80
N PRO A 63 11.75 -12.89 12.28
CA PRO A 63 11.32 -12.89 10.87
C PRO A 63 10.73 -11.57 10.36
N PHE A 64 10.81 -10.47 11.12
CA PHE A 64 10.28 -9.14 10.76
C PHE A 64 8.76 -9.07 10.53
N THR A 65 7.99 -10.08 10.94
CA THR A 65 6.53 -10.10 10.82
C THR A 65 5.88 -8.88 11.49
N ARG A 66 6.50 -8.34 12.55
CA ARG A 66 6.04 -7.13 13.24
C ARG A 66 6.62 -5.82 12.70
N GLY A 67 7.39 -5.86 11.62
CA GLY A 67 8.01 -4.72 10.97
C GLY A 67 9.54 -4.79 10.93
N VAL A 68 10.13 -4.14 9.91
CA VAL A 68 11.58 -4.16 9.65
C VAL A 68 12.39 -3.19 10.53
N GLN A 69 11.73 -2.25 11.21
CA GLN A 69 12.37 -1.27 12.10
C GLN A 69 11.93 -1.50 13.55
N PRO A 70 12.84 -1.43 14.55
CA PRO A 70 12.48 -1.70 15.95
C PRO A 70 11.48 -0.70 16.55
N THR A 71 11.51 0.56 16.11
CA THR A 71 10.61 1.63 16.61
C THR A 71 9.44 1.93 15.68
N MET A 72 9.45 1.39 14.45
CA MET A 72 8.48 1.68 13.38
C MET A 72 8.08 3.17 13.36
N TYR A 73 6.78 3.44 13.32
CA TYR A 73 6.19 4.77 13.18
C TYR A 73 6.22 5.62 14.44
N ARG A 74 6.66 5.07 15.59
CA ARG A 74 6.99 5.89 16.77
C ARG A 74 8.31 6.63 16.58
N GLY A 75 9.23 6.08 15.77
CA GLY A 75 10.51 6.72 15.44
C GLY A 75 10.40 7.62 14.21
N ARG A 76 9.91 7.07 13.09
CA ARG A 76 9.73 7.80 11.83
C ARG A 76 8.48 7.32 11.12
N LEU A 77 7.60 8.24 10.71
CA LEU A 77 6.44 7.93 9.88
C LEU A 77 6.88 7.33 8.53
N TRP A 78 5.98 6.63 7.85
CA TRP A 78 6.22 6.24 6.47
C TRP A 78 6.39 7.47 5.58
N THR A 79 7.10 7.33 4.46
CA THR A 79 7.22 8.40 3.47
C THR A 79 5.87 8.62 2.80
N MET A 80 5.28 9.80 2.98
CA MET A 80 4.16 10.25 2.15
C MET A 80 4.71 10.58 0.76
N ARG A 81 4.38 9.75 -0.23
CA ARG A 81 4.92 9.80 -1.59
C ARG A 81 3.79 9.63 -2.60
N GLN A 82 3.27 10.74 -3.13
CA GLN A 82 2.28 10.69 -4.19
C GLN A 82 2.95 10.48 -5.54
N TYR A 83 2.44 9.50 -6.29
CA TYR A 83 2.76 9.30 -7.69
C TYR A 83 2.12 10.40 -8.52
N ALA A 84 2.92 11.18 -9.23
CA ALA A 84 2.47 12.32 -10.00
C ALA A 84 3.37 12.61 -11.20
N GLY A 85 2.78 13.14 -12.25
CA GLY A 85 3.42 13.54 -13.49
C GLY A 85 2.33 13.65 -14.54
N PHE A 86 2.32 14.73 -15.31
CA PHE A 86 1.44 14.94 -16.46
C PHE A 86 1.95 16.13 -17.27
N GLY A 87 1.59 16.18 -18.55
CA GLY A 87 1.98 17.26 -19.44
C GLY A 87 3.50 17.33 -19.62
N ASN A 88 4.04 18.54 -19.56
CA ASN A 88 5.47 18.77 -19.70
C ASN A 88 6.20 18.85 -18.34
N ALA A 89 7.53 18.94 -18.39
CA ALA A 89 8.39 19.02 -17.22
C ALA A 89 8.09 20.21 -16.30
N GLU A 90 7.72 21.37 -16.86
CA GLU A 90 7.43 22.58 -16.07
C GLU A 90 6.13 22.43 -15.28
N GLU A 91 5.07 21.90 -15.90
CA GLU A 91 3.79 21.63 -15.25
C GLU A 91 3.93 20.60 -14.13
N SER A 92 4.69 19.54 -14.39
CA SER A 92 5.01 18.52 -13.38
C SER A 92 5.87 19.07 -12.25
N ASN A 93 6.87 19.92 -12.52
CA ASN A 93 7.67 20.60 -11.50
C ASN A 93 6.78 21.47 -10.57
N ARG A 94 5.87 22.27 -11.14
CA ARG A 94 4.90 23.07 -10.36
C ARG A 94 4.05 22.18 -9.46
N ARG A 95 3.62 21.02 -9.96
CA ARG A 95 2.88 20.02 -9.17
C ARG A 95 3.72 19.45 -8.03
N TYR A 96 4.99 19.11 -8.26
CA TYR A 96 5.89 18.61 -7.23
C TYR A 96 6.15 19.63 -6.13
N LYS A 97 6.45 20.87 -6.49
CA LYS A 97 6.59 21.97 -5.52
C LYS A 97 5.32 22.16 -4.69
N PHE A 98 4.14 22.12 -5.31
CA PHE A 98 2.86 22.17 -4.60
C PHE A 98 2.71 21.02 -3.59
N LEU A 99 3.01 19.79 -4.01
CA LEU A 99 2.88 18.62 -3.14
C LEU A 99 3.85 18.65 -1.95
N LEU A 100 5.11 19.05 -2.19
CA LEU A 100 6.12 19.24 -1.14
C LEU A 100 5.65 20.31 -0.12
N GLN A 101 5.10 21.43 -0.60
CA GLN A 101 4.51 22.46 0.27
C GLN A 101 3.32 21.95 1.10
N LYS A 102 2.61 20.91 0.63
CA LYS A 102 1.50 20.28 1.35
C LYS A 102 1.92 19.11 2.24
N GLY A 103 3.23 18.91 2.44
CA GLY A 103 3.76 17.92 3.39
C GLY A 103 4.14 16.58 2.78
N GLN A 104 4.21 16.47 1.45
CA GLN A 104 4.86 15.32 0.81
C GLN A 104 6.35 15.28 1.19
N THR A 105 6.88 14.07 1.42
CA THR A 105 8.24 13.87 1.95
C THR A 105 9.17 13.09 1.00
N GLY A 106 8.63 12.63 -0.14
CA GLY A 106 9.39 12.05 -1.23
C GLY A 106 8.60 12.19 -2.54
N LEU A 107 9.27 12.29 -3.67
CA LEU A 107 8.64 12.44 -4.99
C LEU A 107 8.45 11.08 -5.66
N SER A 108 7.50 10.94 -6.57
CA SER A 108 7.38 9.73 -7.39
C SER A 108 6.83 10.13 -8.73
N ILE A 109 7.62 9.88 -9.77
CA ILE A 109 7.45 10.50 -11.08
C ILE A 109 6.71 9.53 -12.00
N ALA A 110 5.58 9.97 -12.52
CA ALA A 110 4.87 9.27 -13.57
C ALA A 110 5.33 9.79 -14.93
N PHE A 111 6.00 8.94 -15.72
CA PHE A 111 6.38 9.26 -17.10
C PHE A 111 5.24 8.97 -18.07
N ASP A 112 5.19 9.67 -19.19
CA ASP A 112 4.23 9.34 -20.25
C ASP A 112 4.56 8.00 -20.93
N LEU A 113 3.71 7.57 -21.86
CA LEU A 113 3.91 6.29 -22.54
C LEU A 113 5.13 6.31 -23.48
N PRO A 114 5.36 7.34 -24.32
CA PRO A 114 6.59 7.45 -25.12
C PRO A 114 7.89 7.31 -24.32
N THR A 115 8.05 8.08 -23.24
CA THR A 115 9.24 8.02 -22.38
C THR A 115 9.40 6.63 -21.75
N GLN A 116 8.30 5.99 -21.32
CA GLN A 116 8.34 4.61 -20.80
C GLN A 116 8.76 3.58 -21.86
N MET A 117 8.38 3.80 -23.12
CA MET A 117 8.68 2.93 -24.24
C MET A 117 10.03 3.22 -24.90
N GLY A 118 10.72 4.30 -24.51
CA GLY A 118 12.00 4.71 -25.07
C GLY A 118 11.89 5.43 -26.42
N TYR A 119 10.76 6.11 -26.67
CA TYR A 119 10.58 6.98 -27.82
C TYR A 119 10.68 8.44 -27.40
N ASP A 120 11.35 9.25 -28.24
CA ASP A 120 11.28 10.70 -28.16
C ASP A 120 9.88 11.17 -28.57
N SER A 121 9.49 12.36 -28.09
CA SER A 121 8.16 12.93 -28.31
C SER A 121 7.81 13.20 -29.78
N ASP A 122 8.79 13.31 -30.68
CA ASP A 122 8.61 13.51 -32.12
C ASP A 122 8.55 12.20 -32.93
N HIS A 123 8.78 11.06 -32.29
CA HIS A 123 8.69 9.77 -32.95
C HIS A 123 7.24 9.49 -33.38
N PRO A 124 6.98 8.92 -34.58
CA PRO A 124 5.61 8.69 -35.07
C PRO A 124 4.72 7.85 -34.13
N MET A 125 5.31 6.95 -33.34
CA MET A 125 4.57 6.15 -32.34
C MET A 125 4.15 6.95 -31.10
N SER A 126 4.70 8.15 -30.91
CA SER A 126 4.43 9.03 -29.77
C SER A 126 3.19 9.91 -29.99
N GLU A 127 2.73 10.04 -31.24
CA GLU A 127 1.60 10.90 -31.60
C GLU A 127 0.35 10.60 -30.76
N GLY A 128 -0.14 11.63 -30.05
CA GLY A 128 -1.34 11.54 -29.21
C GLY A 128 -1.14 10.95 -27.81
N GLU A 129 0.10 10.56 -27.45
CA GLU A 129 0.43 10.00 -26.13
C GLU A 129 1.43 10.85 -25.32
N VAL A 130 2.13 11.79 -25.96
CA VAL A 130 3.05 12.74 -25.31
C VAL A 130 2.35 13.51 -24.18
N GLY A 131 2.89 13.41 -22.96
CA GLY A 131 2.41 14.14 -21.78
C GLY A 131 1.02 13.73 -21.26
N LYS A 132 0.38 12.70 -21.82
CA LYS A 132 -1.05 12.40 -21.56
C LYS A 132 -1.30 11.69 -20.23
N VAL A 133 -0.47 10.71 -19.92
CA VAL A 133 -0.59 9.86 -18.72
C VAL A 133 0.56 10.05 -17.72
N GLY A 134 1.47 10.96 -18.04
CA GLY A 134 2.68 11.24 -17.29
C GLY A 134 3.43 12.41 -17.88
N VAL A 135 4.59 12.73 -17.33
CA VAL A 135 5.47 13.78 -17.86
C VAL A 135 6.27 13.25 -19.05
N ALA A 136 6.33 14.04 -20.12
CA ALA A 136 7.22 13.79 -21.25
C ALA A 136 8.66 14.18 -20.91
N ILE A 137 9.60 13.26 -21.12
CA ILE A 137 11.05 13.46 -20.94
C ILE A 137 11.76 12.82 -22.13
N ASP A 138 12.43 13.64 -22.93
CA ASP A 138 13.22 13.19 -24.09
C ASP A 138 14.72 13.31 -23.80
N SER A 139 15.09 14.27 -22.94
CA SER A 139 16.48 14.67 -22.74
C SER A 139 16.82 15.03 -21.30
N LEU A 140 18.12 15.30 -21.05
CA LEU A 140 18.57 15.86 -19.79
C LEU A 140 17.93 17.22 -19.48
N ALA A 141 17.69 18.05 -20.50
CA ALA A 141 17.12 19.39 -20.31
C ALA A 141 15.72 19.31 -19.67
N ASP A 142 14.92 18.31 -20.05
CA ASP A 142 13.60 18.11 -19.47
C ASP A 142 13.69 17.70 -17.99
N MET A 143 14.68 16.86 -17.64
CA MET A 143 14.95 16.48 -16.25
C MET A 143 15.44 17.65 -15.40
N GLU A 144 16.25 18.55 -15.98
CA GLU A 144 16.69 19.79 -15.32
C GLU A 144 15.49 20.68 -15.01
N VAL A 145 14.57 20.86 -15.96
CA VAL A 145 13.31 21.60 -15.75
C VAL A 145 12.42 20.89 -14.72
N LEU A 146 12.31 19.56 -14.79
CA LEU A 146 11.47 18.76 -13.90
C LEU A 146 11.86 18.93 -12.43
N PHE A 147 13.16 19.03 -12.15
CA PHE A 147 13.71 19.16 -10.81
C PHE A 147 14.16 20.57 -10.43
N ASP A 148 13.96 21.57 -11.30
CA ASP A 148 14.33 22.94 -11.00
C ASP A 148 13.78 23.39 -9.63
N GLY A 149 14.65 23.93 -8.78
CA GLY A 149 14.31 24.38 -7.44
C GLY A 149 13.91 23.29 -6.44
N ILE A 150 14.12 22.00 -6.74
CA ILE A 150 13.88 20.88 -5.82
C ILE A 150 15.23 20.38 -5.25
N PRO A 151 15.44 20.40 -3.91
CA PRO A 151 16.69 19.94 -3.31
C PRO A 151 16.76 18.41 -3.26
N LEU A 152 17.36 17.81 -4.29
CA LEU A 152 17.48 16.35 -4.46
C LEU A 152 18.29 15.65 -3.34
N ASP A 153 19.13 16.39 -2.61
CA ASP A 153 19.87 15.89 -1.44
C ASP A 153 18.97 15.69 -0.21
N LYS A 154 17.81 16.36 -0.16
CA LYS A 154 16.88 16.35 0.98
C LYS A 154 15.59 15.61 0.69
N VAL A 155 15.24 15.47 -0.58
CA VAL A 155 14.02 14.82 -1.04
C VAL A 155 14.39 13.51 -1.71
N SER A 156 13.86 12.41 -1.20
CA SER A 156 13.99 11.14 -1.91
C SER A 156 13.12 11.18 -3.17
N THR A 157 13.75 11.06 -4.33
CA THR A 157 13.11 10.82 -5.64
C THR A 157 12.97 9.34 -5.89
#